data_AF-A0A1B6GHF6-F1
#
_entry.id   AF-A0A1B6GHF6-F1
#
_cell.length_a   1.000
_cell.length_b   1.000
_cell.length_c   1.000
_cell.angle_alpha   90.00
_cell.angle_beta   90.00
_cell.angle_gamma   90.00
#
_symmetry.space_group_name_H-M   'P 1'
#
loop_
_entity.id
_entity.type
_entity.pdbx_description
1 polymer ?
#
loop_
_entity_poly.entity_id
_entity_poly.type
_entity_poly.pdbx_seq_one_letter_code
_entity_poly.pdbx_strand_id
1 'polypeptide(L)'
;DFDDQSKLKDTNRLKFLQEECPEYFVLDNEFASYDKVAKALLLKDQKSDLEEALVKSIRVYQLQIQCYYLLQASNVNVKTHPVMMWLYRFRQQITELQDLIKNDKKVSPVKTKSKQVVSVDEKCDENEAESGVEGQTRRPITYEMMKNRGLTPHRPKQDRNPRVKHRKKYK
;
A
#
# COMPACT_ATOMS: atom_id res chain seq x y z
N ASP A 1 22.97 -1.46 34.33
CA ASP A 1 23.02 -2.91 34.13
C ASP A 1 21.67 -3.39 33.65
N PHE A 2 21.48 -3.37 32.32
CA PHE A 2 20.26 -3.86 31.68
C PHE A 2 20.45 -5.35 31.40
N ASP A 3 19.51 -6.16 31.88
CA ASP A 3 19.55 -7.62 31.89
C ASP A 3 19.91 -8.23 30.52
N ASP A 4 21.03 -8.95 30.50
CA ASP A 4 21.46 -9.77 29.37
C ASP A 4 20.57 -11.03 29.27
N GLN A 5 19.42 -10.88 28.59
CA GLN A 5 18.43 -11.93 28.39
C GLN A 5 18.92 -13.08 27.47
N SER A 6 20.16 -13.01 26.97
CA SER A 6 20.83 -14.03 26.15
C SER A 6 21.03 -15.38 26.84
N LYS A 7 20.61 -15.52 28.12
CA LYS A 7 20.74 -16.75 28.93
C LYS A 7 19.40 -17.42 29.32
N LEU A 8 18.25 -16.87 28.95
CA LEU A 8 16.95 -17.51 29.25
C LEU A 8 16.75 -18.81 28.43
N LYS A 9 16.17 -19.88 29.02
CA LYS A 9 15.77 -21.08 28.25
C LYS A 9 14.77 -20.70 27.15
N ASP A 10 14.84 -21.34 25.99
CA ASP A 10 14.02 -21.02 24.81
C ASP A 10 12.51 -20.95 25.10
N THR A 11 12.02 -21.79 26.01
CA THR A 11 10.62 -21.80 26.45
C THR A 11 10.21 -20.53 27.20
N ASN A 12 11.10 -19.95 28.00
CA ASN A 12 10.85 -18.70 28.72
C ASN A 12 11.01 -17.49 27.80
N ARG A 13 11.92 -17.55 26.81
CA ARG A 13 12.04 -16.51 25.78
C ARG A 13 10.78 -16.41 24.93
N LEU A 14 10.20 -17.54 24.55
CA LEU A 14 8.97 -17.58 23.76
C LEU A 14 7.78 -16.96 24.50
N LYS A 15 7.65 -17.23 25.81
CA LYS A 15 6.61 -16.61 26.65
C LYS A 15 6.77 -15.10 26.75
N PHE A 16 8.01 -14.64 26.95
CA PHE A 16 8.32 -13.21 26.99
C PHE A 16 8.00 -12.52 25.66
N LEU A 17 8.37 -13.16 24.53
CA LEU A 17 8.03 -12.66 23.19
C LEU A 17 6.52 -12.55 22.97
N GLN A 18 5.75 -13.49 23.53
CA GLN A 18 4.29 -13.51 23.43
C GLN A 18 3.63 -12.39 24.25
N GLU A 19 4.23 -11.99 25.37
CA GLU A 19 3.76 -10.88 26.20
C GLU A 19 4.13 -9.52 25.60
N GLU A 20 5.35 -9.37 25.08
CA GLU A 20 5.80 -8.09 24.52
C GLU A 20 5.26 -7.85 23.10
N CYS A 21 5.12 -8.89 22.29
CA CYS A 21 4.81 -8.82 20.85
C CYS A 21 3.88 -9.97 20.41
N PRO A 22 2.60 -9.94 20.82
CA PRO A 22 1.63 -10.98 20.47
C PRO A 22 1.40 -11.10 18.96
N GLU A 23 1.64 -10.03 18.18
CA GLU A 23 1.47 -10.03 16.74
C GLU A 23 2.49 -10.94 16.02
N TYR A 24 3.66 -11.20 16.62
CA TYR A 24 4.74 -11.97 16.00
C TYR A 24 4.28 -13.34 15.48
N PHE A 25 3.59 -14.11 16.33
CA PHE A 25 3.15 -15.46 15.98
C PHE A 25 2.09 -15.46 14.88
N VAL A 26 1.24 -14.43 14.83
CA VAL A 26 0.24 -14.28 13.77
C VAL A 26 0.94 -14.01 12.44
N LEU A 27 1.88 -13.06 12.43
CA LEU A 27 2.64 -12.68 11.24
C LEU A 27 3.51 -13.82 10.71
N ASP A 28 4.12 -14.61 11.59
CA ASP A 28 4.97 -15.74 11.19
C ASP A 28 4.15 -16.87 10.55
N ASN A 29 2.97 -17.16 11.10
CA ASN A 29 2.03 -18.10 10.50
C ASN A 29 1.48 -17.60 9.16
N GLU A 30 1.10 -16.31 9.07
CA GLU A 30 0.65 -15.68 7.83
C GLU A 30 1.78 -15.71 6.77
N PHE A 31 3.02 -15.42 7.15
CA PHE A 31 4.19 -15.49 6.28
C PHE A 31 4.36 -16.89 5.68
N ALA A 32 4.34 -17.93 6.51
CA ALA A 32 4.50 -19.31 6.06
C ALA A 32 3.34 -19.77 5.15
N SER A 33 2.11 -19.33 5.46
CA SER A 33 0.91 -19.62 4.66
C SER A 33 1.01 -18.98 3.28
N TYR A 34 1.27 -17.68 3.20
CA TYR A 34 1.38 -16.98 1.92
C TYR A 34 2.60 -17.41 1.11
N ASP A 35 3.71 -17.77 1.74
CA ASP A 35 4.88 -18.29 1.02
C ASP A 35 4.58 -19.60 0.29
N LYS A 36 3.80 -20.50 0.91
CA LYS A 36 3.32 -21.72 0.25
C LYS A 36 2.47 -21.40 -0.98
N VAL A 37 1.54 -20.45 -0.86
CA VAL A 37 0.68 -20.00 -1.97
C VAL A 37 1.53 -19.41 -3.10
N ALA A 38 2.44 -18.50 -2.78
CA ALA A 38 3.31 -17.86 -3.77
C ALA A 38 4.19 -18.90 -4.50
N LYS A 39 4.80 -19.84 -3.77
CA LYS A 39 5.60 -20.93 -4.36
C LYS A 39 4.77 -21.82 -5.27
N ALA A 40 3.56 -22.19 -4.85
CA ALA A 40 2.66 -23.00 -5.68
C ALA A 40 2.26 -22.27 -6.98
N LEU A 41 1.97 -20.97 -6.90
CA LEU A 41 1.69 -20.16 -8.09
C LEU A 41 2.93 -19.97 -8.97
N LEU A 42 4.12 -19.86 -8.38
CA LEU A 42 5.38 -19.71 -9.11
C LEU A 42 5.71 -20.93 -9.99
N LEU A 43 5.37 -22.13 -9.52
CA LEU A 43 5.58 -23.40 -10.23
C LEU A 43 4.61 -23.62 -11.41
N LYS A 44 3.60 -22.78 -11.58
CA LYS A 44 2.70 -22.87 -12.75
C LYS A 44 3.40 -22.33 -14.00
N ASP A 45 3.29 -23.07 -15.11
CA ASP A 45 3.85 -22.69 -16.41
C ASP A 45 3.14 -21.48 -17.04
N GLN A 46 1.83 -21.36 -16.85
CA GLN A 46 1.03 -20.21 -17.28
C GLN A 46 0.30 -19.60 -16.09
N LYS A 47 0.47 -18.30 -15.90
CA LYS A 47 -0.15 -17.51 -14.83
C LYS A 47 -1.04 -16.45 -15.47
N SER A 48 -2.22 -16.23 -14.90
CA SER A 48 -3.02 -15.06 -15.22
C SER A 48 -2.35 -13.81 -14.64
N ASP A 49 -2.58 -12.65 -15.24
CA ASP A 49 -2.11 -11.35 -14.74
C ASP A 49 -2.48 -11.13 -13.26
N LEU A 50 -3.67 -11.61 -12.85
CA LEU A 50 -4.11 -11.56 -11.45
C LEU A 50 -3.31 -12.48 -10.54
N GLU A 51 -2.97 -13.68 -11.00
CA GLU A 51 -2.11 -14.59 -10.23
C GLU A 51 -0.69 -14.02 -10.10
N GLU A 52 -0.19 -13.34 -11.12
CA GLU A 52 1.10 -12.65 -11.06
C GLU A 52 1.07 -11.44 -10.11
N ALA A 53 0.00 -10.63 -10.15
CA ALA A 53 -0.22 -9.53 -9.22
C ALA A 53 -0.33 -10.02 -7.77
N LEU A 54 -1.00 -11.16 -7.53
CA LEU A 54 -1.09 -11.79 -6.22
C LEU A 54 0.30 -12.22 -5.71
N VAL A 55 1.11 -12.87 -6.55
CA VAL A 55 2.48 -13.27 -6.16
C VAL A 55 3.32 -12.05 -5.82
N LYS A 56 3.26 -10.97 -6.62
CA LYS A 56 3.97 -9.71 -6.34
C LYS A 56 3.51 -9.10 -5.01
N SER A 57 2.20 -9.04 -4.76
CA SER A 57 1.61 -8.51 -3.53
C SER A 57 2.06 -9.31 -2.29
N ILE A 58 2.08 -10.64 -2.38
CA ILE A 58 2.59 -11.51 -1.31
C ILE A 58 4.07 -11.22 -1.02
N ARG A 59 4.91 -11.06 -2.05
CA ARG A 59 6.35 -10.78 -1.85
C ARG A 59 6.59 -9.42 -1.17
N VAL A 60 5.81 -8.40 -1.54
CA VAL A 60 5.89 -7.09 -0.88
C VAL A 60 5.46 -7.19 0.59
N TYR A 61 4.37 -7.91 0.87
CA TYR A 61 3.92 -8.13 2.24
C TYR A 61 4.95 -8.86 3.10
N GLN A 62 5.61 -9.89 2.55
CA GLN A 62 6.72 -10.59 3.21
C GLN A 62 7.88 -9.65 3.55
N LEU A 63 8.22 -8.73 2.66
CA LEU A 63 9.24 -7.72 2.93
C LEU A 63 8.81 -6.77 4.06
N GLN A 64 7.54 -6.38 4.11
CA GLN A 64 7.01 -5.54 5.20
C GLN A 64 7.05 -6.25 6.55
N ILE A 65 6.79 -7.55 6.59
CA ILE A 65 6.96 -8.37 7.81
C ILE A 65 8.44 -8.39 8.23
N GLN A 66 9.36 -8.54 7.29
CA GLN A 66 10.80 -8.48 7.59
C GLN A 66 11.21 -7.09 8.12
N CYS A 67 10.68 -6.00 7.56
CA CYS A 67 10.88 -4.65 8.07
C CYS A 67 10.34 -4.48 9.50
N TYR A 68 9.17 -5.06 9.80
CA TYR A 68 8.63 -5.11 11.17
C TYR A 68 9.63 -5.77 12.14
N TYR A 69 10.17 -6.94 11.78
CA TYR A 69 11.16 -7.64 12.63
C TYR A 69 12.44 -6.83 12.84
N LEU A 70 12.92 -6.14 11.80
CA LEU A 70 14.11 -5.29 11.89
C LEU A 70 13.89 -4.08 12.80
N LEU A 71 12.73 -3.43 12.70
CA LEU A 71 12.38 -2.28 13.55
C LEU A 71 12.22 -2.71 15.02
N GLN A 72 11.62 -3.87 15.25
CA GLN A 72 11.49 -4.45 16.58
C GLN A 72 12.87 -4.77 17.17
N ALA A 73 13.77 -5.38 16.40
CA ALA A 73 15.15 -5.64 16.82
C ALA A 73 15.96 -4.35 17.07
N SER A 74 15.56 -3.24 16.44
CA SER A 74 16.15 -1.91 16.65
C SER A 74 15.55 -1.16 17.85
N ASN A 75 14.70 -1.81 18.66
CA ASN A 75 13.99 -1.19 19.79
C ASN A 75 13.15 0.05 19.41
N VAL A 76 12.64 0.10 18.18
CA VAL A 76 11.71 1.15 17.74
C VAL A 76 10.29 0.75 18.13
N ASN A 77 9.48 1.71 18.60
CA ASN A 77 8.07 1.45 18.87
C ASN A 77 7.31 1.22 17.55
N VAL A 78 7.04 -0.06 17.24
CA VAL A 78 6.45 -0.46 15.97
C VAL A 78 4.95 -0.13 15.91
N LYS A 79 4.26 0.02 17.05
CA LYS A 79 2.82 0.33 17.11
C LYS A 79 2.48 1.70 16.51
N THR A 80 3.39 2.66 16.66
CA THR A 80 3.25 4.02 16.09
C THR A 80 3.85 4.14 14.69
N HIS A 81 4.50 3.09 14.19
CA HIS A 81 5.20 3.10 12.92
C HIS A 81 4.23 2.79 11.76
N PRO A 82 4.36 3.43 10.58
CA PRO A 82 3.50 3.16 9.42
C PRO A 82 3.53 1.71 8.93
N VAL A 83 4.55 0.92 9.30
CA VAL A 83 4.62 -0.51 8.97
C VAL A 83 3.40 -1.28 9.47
N MET A 84 2.83 -0.94 10.63
CA MET A 84 1.60 -1.60 11.08
C MET A 84 0.41 -1.32 10.14
N MET A 85 0.29 -0.09 9.64
CA MET A 85 -0.72 0.28 8.65
C MET A 85 -0.47 -0.45 7.32
N TRP A 86 0.78 -0.53 6.88
CA TRP A 86 1.14 -1.24 5.66
C TRP A 86 0.83 -2.73 5.76
N LEU A 87 1.17 -3.40 6.86
CA LEU A 87 0.84 -4.80 7.10
C LEU A 87 -0.66 -5.05 6.98
N TYR A 88 -1.49 -4.17 7.56
CA TYR A 88 -2.93 -4.25 7.45
C TYR A 88 -3.42 -4.10 6.00
N ARG A 89 -2.98 -3.05 5.30
CA ARG A 89 -3.39 -2.76 3.91
C ARG A 89 -3.01 -3.89 2.96
N PHE A 90 -1.80 -4.41 3.07
CA PHE A 90 -1.35 -5.53 2.24
C PHE A 90 -2.17 -6.80 2.51
N ARG A 91 -2.57 -7.05 3.76
CA ARG A 91 -3.44 -8.19 4.07
C ARG A 91 -4.81 -8.06 3.41
N GLN A 92 -5.40 -6.86 3.43
CA GLN A 92 -6.65 -6.58 2.73
C GLN A 92 -6.51 -6.79 1.22
N GLN A 93 -5.49 -6.19 0.60
CA GLN A 93 -5.22 -6.33 -0.83
C GLN A 93 -5.02 -7.79 -1.26
N ILE A 94 -4.27 -8.59 -0.48
CA ILE A 94 -4.08 -10.02 -0.78
C ILE A 94 -5.41 -10.78 -0.72
N THR A 95 -6.26 -10.47 0.27
CA THR A 95 -7.57 -11.10 0.43
C THR A 95 -8.48 -10.80 -0.77
N GLU A 96 -8.55 -9.53 -1.17
CA GLU A 96 -9.33 -9.07 -2.32
C GLU A 96 -8.86 -9.76 -3.61
N LEU A 97 -7.54 -9.82 -3.86
CA LEU A 97 -6.98 -10.50 -5.02
C LEU A 97 -7.30 -12.00 -5.02
N GLN A 98 -7.23 -12.67 -3.87
CA GLN A 98 -7.62 -14.08 -3.77
C GLN A 98 -9.10 -14.30 -4.10
N ASP A 99 -9.97 -13.40 -3.66
CA ASP A 99 -11.40 -13.51 -3.92
C ASP A 99 -11.76 -13.23 -5.38
N LEU A 100 -11.09 -12.27 -6.02
CA LEU A 100 -11.19 -12.06 -7.46
C LEU A 100 -10.77 -13.30 -8.25
N ILE A 101 -9.62 -13.89 -7.92
CA ILE A 101 -9.14 -15.13 -8.56
C ILE A 101 -10.11 -16.30 -8.36
N LYS A 102 -10.79 -16.39 -7.21
CA LYS A 102 -11.83 -17.40 -6.96
C LYS A 102 -13.09 -17.14 -7.79
N ASN A 103 -13.48 -15.87 -7.95
CA ASN A 103 -14.70 -15.47 -8.66
C ASN A 103 -14.53 -15.53 -10.18
N ASP A 104 -13.36 -15.22 -10.72
CA ASP A 104 -13.05 -15.41 -12.15
C ASP A 104 -13.16 -16.88 -12.57
N LYS A 105 -12.86 -17.82 -11.67
CA LYS A 105 -13.06 -19.27 -11.91
C LYS A 105 -14.53 -19.69 -11.96
N LYS A 106 -15.48 -18.85 -11.51
CA LYS A 106 -16.92 -19.11 -11.58
C LYS A 106 -17.59 -18.60 -12.87
N VAL A 107 -16.88 -17.86 -13.72
CA VAL A 107 -17.38 -17.40 -15.02
C VAL A 107 -16.61 -18.11 -16.14
N SER A 108 -17.18 -19.17 -16.70
CA SER A 108 -16.72 -19.78 -17.96
C SER A 108 -17.43 -19.12 -19.17
N PRO A 109 -16.93 -19.30 -20.41
CA PRO A 109 -16.13 -18.33 -21.12
C PRO A 109 -16.95 -17.51 -22.13
N VAL A 110 -16.87 -16.18 -22.06
CA VAL A 110 -17.31 -15.33 -23.18
C VAL A 110 -16.19 -15.31 -24.23
N LYS A 111 -16.45 -15.98 -25.35
CA LYS A 111 -15.65 -15.92 -26.56
C LYS A 111 -15.66 -14.49 -27.11
N THR A 112 -14.50 -13.88 -27.29
CA THR A 112 -14.32 -12.85 -28.32
C THR A 112 -12.91 -12.90 -28.87
N LYS A 113 -12.81 -13.21 -30.17
CA LYS A 113 -11.60 -13.17 -30.98
C LYS A 113 -11.20 -11.70 -31.26
N SER A 114 -9.91 -11.53 -31.58
CA SER A 114 -9.27 -10.51 -32.46
C SER A 114 -8.49 -9.36 -31.81
N LYS A 115 -7.21 -9.63 -31.50
CA LYS A 115 -5.98 -8.99 -32.03
C LYS A 115 -6.07 -7.51 -32.49
N GLN A 116 -5.48 -6.58 -31.72
CA GLN A 116 -4.52 -5.61 -32.26
C GLN A 116 -3.65 -4.98 -31.15
N VAL A 117 -2.37 -4.84 -31.47
CA VAL A 117 -1.25 -4.38 -30.65
C VAL A 117 -1.18 -2.86 -30.73
N VAL A 118 -1.16 -2.15 -29.59
CA VAL A 118 -0.55 -0.81 -29.49
C VAL A 118 0.00 -0.62 -28.06
N SER A 119 1.23 -0.10 -28.02
CA SER A 119 2.11 0.23 -26.89
C SER A 119 1.46 0.91 -25.67
N VAL A 120 1.75 0.39 -24.48
CA VAL A 120 1.49 1.06 -23.19
C VAL A 120 2.83 1.35 -22.51
N ASP A 121 3.29 2.59 -22.68
CA ASP A 121 4.00 3.30 -21.61
C ASP A 121 2.92 3.68 -20.59
N GLU A 122 3.00 3.26 -19.33
CA GLU A 122 2.53 4.10 -18.23
C GLU A 122 2.95 3.61 -16.83
N LYS A 123 3.38 4.61 -16.06
CA LYS A 123 3.86 4.53 -14.68
C LYS A 123 2.70 4.32 -13.72
N CYS A 124 2.92 3.49 -12.70
CA CYS A 124 2.08 3.42 -11.52
C CYS A 124 2.19 4.71 -10.71
N ASP A 125 1.08 5.43 -10.52
CA ASP A 125 0.97 6.55 -9.58
C ASP A 125 0.03 6.11 -8.44
N GLU A 126 0.62 5.84 -7.28
CA GLU A 126 -0.07 5.56 -6.03
C GLU A 126 -0.64 6.86 -5.46
N ASN A 127 -1.96 7.05 -5.49
CA ASN A 127 -2.62 8.07 -4.69
C ASN A 127 -4.07 7.69 -4.37
N GLU A 128 -4.27 6.85 -3.35
CA GLU A 128 -5.53 6.83 -2.60
C GLU A 128 -5.29 7.38 -1.20
N ALA A 129 -5.39 8.72 -1.13
CA ALA A 129 -5.72 9.42 0.09
C ALA A 129 -7.25 9.36 0.25
N GLU A 130 -7.70 8.46 1.12
CA GLU A 130 -9.07 8.44 1.62
C GLU A 130 -9.35 9.76 2.35
N SER A 131 -10.26 10.57 1.81
CA SER A 131 -10.89 11.67 2.54
C SER A 131 -12.40 11.46 2.54
N GLY A 132 -12.89 10.78 3.56
CA GLY A 132 -14.31 10.73 3.91
C GLY A 132 -14.65 11.73 5.00
N VAL A 133 -14.64 13.03 4.69
CA VAL A 133 -15.43 14.03 5.42
C VAL A 133 -16.42 14.63 4.43
N GLU A 134 -17.68 14.57 4.82
CA GLU A 134 -18.89 14.80 4.06
C GLU A 134 -18.90 16.09 3.22
N GLY A 135 -19.56 16.02 2.05
CA GLY A 135 -20.43 17.11 1.63
C GLY A 135 -20.22 17.75 0.28
N GLN A 136 -19.19 17.45 -0.50
CA GLN A 136 -19.07 17.93 -1.89
C GLN A 136 -18.27 16.92 -2.73
N THR A 137 -18.91 16.30 -3.71
CA THR A 137 -18.24 15.59 -4.81
C THR A 137 -17.46 16.59 -5.66
N ARG A 138 -16.32 17.04 -5.15
CA ARG A 138 -15.34 17.81 -5.92
C ARG A 138 -14.65 16.84 -6.85
N ARG A 139 -14.50 17.22 -8.13
CA ARG A 139 -13.79 16.40 -9.11
C ARG A 139 -12.39 16.06 -8.58
N PRO A 140 -11.92 14.82 -8.77
CA PRO A 140 -10.56 14.45 -8.40
C PRO A 140 -9.57 15.37 -9.14
N ILE A 141 -8.44 15.63 -8.49
CA ILE A 141 -7.38 16.45 -9.06
C ILE A 141 -6.67 15.66 -10.16
N THR A 142 -6.40 16.27 -11.31
CA THR A 142 -5.58 15.65 -12.35
C THR A 142 -4.09 15.85 -12.08
N TYR A 143 -3.24 14.97 -12.64
CA TYR A 143 -1.79 15.05 -12.53
C TYR A 143 -1.24 16.42 -12.98
N GLU A 144 -1.78 16.96 -14.08
CA GLU A 144 -1.43 18.30 -14.57
C GLU A 144 -1.81 19.40 -13.56
N MET A 145 -2.98 19.30 -12.92
CA MET A 145 -3.40 20.25 -11.89
C MET A 145 -2.50 20.17 -10.66
N MET A 146 -2.06 18.97 -10.26
CA MET A 146 -1.14 18.76 -9.14
C MET A 146 0.21 19.42 -9.40
N LYS A 147 0.80 19.20 -10.59
CA LYS A 147 2.08 19.82 -10.98
C LYS A 147 1.99 21.34 -11.09
N ASN A 148 0.83 21.86 -11.45
CA ASN A 148 0.57 23.30 -11.57
C ASN A 148 0.05 23.93 -10.26
N ARG A 149 -0.16 23.15 -9.19
CA ARG A 149 -0.54 23.71 -7.89
C ARG A 149 0.62 24.52 -7.35
N GLY A 150 0.38 25.82 -7.18
CA GLY A 150 1.37 26.76 -6.63
C GLY A 150 2.27 27.43 -7.67
N LEU A 151 2.11 27.15 -8.97
CA LEU A 151 2.89 27.81 -10.03
C LEU A 151 2.43 29.26 -10.28
N THR A 152 1.23 29.63 -9.82
CA THR A 152 0.73 31.01 -9.92
C THR A 152 1.38 31.90 -8.86
N PRO A 153 2.12 32.97 -9.24
CA PRO A 153 2.73 33.89 -8.29
C PRO A 153 1.68 34.47 -7.33
N HIS A 154 2.02 34.54 -6.04
CA HIS A 154 1.10 35.13 -5.07
C HIS A 154 0.83 36.59 -5.42
N ARG A 155 -0.44 36.90 -5.73
CA ARG A 155 -0.89 38.26 -6.03
C ARG A 155 -1.72 38.80 -4.87
N PRO A 156 -1.39 39.99 -4.33
CA PRO A 156 -2.15 40.59 -3.25
C PRO A 156 -3.59 40.86 -3.71
N LYS A 157 -4.54 40.83 -2.78
CA LYS A 157 -5.99 40.92 -3.05
C LYS A 157 -6.37 42.13 -3.91
N GLN A 158 -5.60 43.21 -3.78
CA GLN A 158 -5.81 44.48 -4.49
C GLN A 158 -5.52 44.40 -5.98
N ASP A 159 -4.62 43.51 -6.37
CA ASP A 159 -4.23 43.36 -7.77
C ASP A 159 -5.01 42.24 -8.47
N ARG A 160 -5.65 41.33 -7.74
CA ARG A 160 -6.46 40.24 -8.32
C ARG A 160 -7.61 40.76 -9.19
N ASN A 161 -8.23 41.86 -8.78
CA ASN A 161 -9.31 42.49 -9.52
C ASN A 161 -8.75 43.59 -10.45
N PRO A 162 -8.85 43.44 -11.79
CA PRO A 162 -8.30 44.42 -12.72
C PRO A 162 -8.93 45.81 -12.54
N ARG A 163 -10.20 45.91 -12.16
CA ARG A 163 -10.90 47.18 -11.91
C ARG A 163 -10.34 47.89 -10.67
N VAL A 164 -10.07 47.13 -9.60
CA VAL A 164 -9.48 47.68 -8.37
C VAL A 164 -8.04 48.11 -8.60
N LYS A 165 -7.26 47.32 -9.37
CA LYS A 165 -5.90 47.67 -9.78
C LYS A 165 -5.86 49.00 -10.54
N HIS A 166 -6.69 49.16 -11.57
CA HIS A 166 -6.75 50.41 -12.35
C HIS A 166 -7.17 51.60 -11.48
N ARG A 167 -8.16 51.43 -10.61
CA ARG A 167 -8.59 52.49 -9.69
C ARG A 167 -7.48 52.94 -8.73
N LYS A 168 -6.58 52.05 -8.31
CA LYS A 168 -5.43 52.39 -7.46
C LYS A 168 -4.26 52.99 -8.22
N LYS A 169 -4.12 52.67 -9.51
CA LYS A 169 -3.03 53.17 -10.37
C LYS A 169 -3.14 54.68 -10.64
N TYR A 170 -4.36 55.21 -10.66
CA TYR A 170 -4.67 56.62 -10.98
C TYR A 170 -5.31 57.38 -9.80
N LYS A 171 -5.12 56.89 -8.58
CA LYS A 171 -5.43 57.62 -7.35
C LYS A 171 -4.18 58.34 -6.90
#